data_AF-A0A2U3D8L2-F1
#
_entry.id   AF-A0A2U3D8L2-F1
#
_cell.length_a   1.000
_cell.length_b   1.000
_cell.length_c   1.000
_cell.angle_alpha   90.00
_cell.angle_beta   90.00
_cell.angle_gamma   90.00
#
_symmetry.space_group_name_H-M   'P 1'
#
loop_
_entity.id
_entity.type
_entity.pdbx_description
1 polymer ?
#
loop_
_entity_poly.entity_id
_entity_poly.type
_entity_poly.pdbx_seq_one_letter_code
_entity_poly.pdbx_strand_id
1 'polypeptide(L)'
;MELRDVRLRANPTRVQRRRSRRPQAYVILLVGAMVVFLLWVLISANPFQTTNPFLRQTTIGQSVLGDWRYGGSDATGQMKFYDAYQSVVIPGNATTFAADGQFVTIDAHTPTTITFEPSYESETIGPTVFLWMSLFVAAGIVAFHQGSKQRGRQRFVGRRKGLRFRK
;
A
#
# COMPACT_ATOMS: atom_id res chain seq x y z
N MET A 1 70.48 -49.75 -0.26
CA MET A 1 69.11 -50.21 0.00
C MET A 1 68.63 -49.46 1.23
N GLU A 2 68.02 -48.30 1.04
CA GLU A 2 67.47 -47.50 2.14
C GLU A 2 66.17 -46.86 1.63
N LEU A 3 65.06 -47.48 2.02
CA LEU A 3 63.70 -46.97 1.87
C LEU A 3 63.46 -45.99 3.01
N ARG A 4 63.14 -44.72 2.73
CA ARG A 4 62.48 -43.84 3.70
C ARG A 4 61.76 -42.65 3.05
N ASP A 5 60.44 -42.78 3.11
CA ASP A 5 59.45 -41.75 3.45
C ASP A 5 59.25 -40.55 2.53
N VAL A 6 58.58 -40.85 1.40
CA VAL A 6 57.74 -39.89 0.67
C VAL A 6 56.52 -39.52 1.54
N ARG A 7 56.68 -38.51 2.40
CA ARG A 7 55.53 -37.92 3.12
C ARG A 7 54.67 -37.12 2.15
N LEU A 8 53.64 -37.79 1.63
CA LEU A 8 52.47 -37.20 0.99
C LEU A 8 51.87 -36.15 1.93
N ARG A 9 52.20 -34.88 1.70
CA ARG A 9 51.48 -33.76 2.32
C ARG A 9 50.11 -33.69 1.66
N ALA A 10 49.12 -34.26 2.33
CA ALA A 10 47.71 -34.03 2.04
C ALA A 10 47.49 -32.51 1.96
N ASN A 11 47.14 -32.02 0.78
CA ASN A 11 46.72 -30.66 0.55
C ASN A 11 45.24 -30.59 0.94
N PRO A 12 44.86 -30.03 2.11
CA PRO A 12 43.46 -29.87 2.42
C PRO A 12 42.96 -28.76 1.50
N THR A 13 42.36 -29.17 0.39
CA THR A 13 41.42 -28.36 -0.38
C THR A 13 40.34 -27.91 0.59
N ARG A 14 40.59 -26.79 1.28
CA ARG A 14 39.59 -26.01 1.99
C ARG A 14 38.67 -25.48 0.91
N VAL A 15 37.69 -26.31 0.54
CA VAL A 15 36.47 -25.90 -0.12
C VAL A 15 35.77 -24.98 0.86
N GLN A 16 36.20 -23.71 0.88
CA GLN A 16 35.45 -22.63 1.46
C GLN A 16 34.17 -22.55 0.64
N ARG A 17 33.15 -23.31 1.07
CA ARG A 17 31.75 -23.07 0.69
C ARG A 17 31.46 -21.63 1.08
N ARG A 18 31.68 -20.71 0.14
CA ARG A 18 31.14 -19.36 0.14
C ARG A 18 29.63 -19.52 0.10
N ARG A 19 29.04 -19.80 1.26
CA ARG A 19 27.60 -19.80 1.48
C ARG A 19 27.17 -18.37 1.20
N SER A 20 26.68 -18.13 -0.01
CA SER A 20 26.34 -16.81 -0.52
C SER A 20 25.21 -16.28 0.36
N ARG A 21 25.54 -15.39 1.30
CA ARG A 21 24.57 -14.69 2.15
C ARG A 21 23.83 -13.60 1.36
N ARG A 22 23.40 -13.90 0.14
CA ARG A 22 22.55 -13.06 -0.70
C ARG A 22 21.06 -13.46 -0.77
N PRO A 23 20.53 -14.56 -0.18
CA PRO A 23 19.11 -14.88 -0.36
C PRO A 23 18.18 -13.96 0.44
N GLN A 24 18.64 -13.34 1.53
CA GLN A 24 17.76 -12.57 2.43
C GLN A 24 17.16 -11.31 1.78
N ALA A 25 17.91 -10.62 0.92
CA ALA A 25 17.37 -9.43 0.24
C ALA A 25 16.28 -9.80 -0.76
N TYR A 26 16.44 -10.91 -1.48
CA TYR A 26 15.43 -11.44 -2.39
C TYR A 26 14.18 -11.91 -1.64
N VAL A 27 14.34 -12.54 -0.47
CA VAL A 27 13.20 -12.94 0.36
C VAL A 27 12.40 -11.71 0.83
N ILE A 28 13.07 -10.65 1.28
CA ILE A 28 12.37 -9.42 1.72
C ILE A 28 11.60 -8.78 0.55
N LEU A 29 12.23 -8.69 -0.63
CA LEU A 29 11.59 -8.10 -1.81
C LEU A 29 10.40 -8.96 -2.28
N LEU A 30 10.54 -10.29 -2.26
CA LEU A 30 9.48 -11.22 -2.65
C LEU A 30 8.31 -11.18 -1.66
N VAL A 31 8.57 -11.09 -0.35
CA VAL A 31 7.53 -10.91 0.67
C VAL A 31 6.83 -9.56 0.47
N GLY A 32 7.57 -8.48 0.23
CA GLY A 32 6.99 -7.16 -0.06
C GLY A 32 6.07 -7.18 -1.29
N ALA A 33 6.55 -7.77 -2.39
CA ALA A 33 5.75 -7.93 -3.61
C ALA A 33 4.50 -8.79 -3.38
N MET A 34 4.61 -9.86 -2.59
CA MET A 34 3.49 -10.74 -2.24
C MET A 34 2.42 -10.02 -1.41
N VAL A 35 2.82 -9.15 -0.47
CA VAL A 35 1.87 -8.34 0.32
C VAL A 35 1.14 -7.34 -0.56
N VAL A 36 1.84 -6.64 -1.44
CA VAL A 36 1.23 -5.70 -2.40
C VAL A 36 0.26 -6.43 -3.34
N PHE A 37 0.63 -7.62 -3.83
CA PHE A 37 -0.22 -8.44 -4.68
C PHE A 37 -1.48 -8.92 -3.93
N LEU A 38 -1.34 -9.40 -2.69
CA LEU A 38 -2.48 -9.81 -1.86
C LEU A 38 -3.44 -8.66 -1.60
N LEU A 39 -2.94 -7.47 -1.28
CA LEU A 39 -3.77 -6.27 -1.11
C LEU A 39 -4.52 -5.93 -2.40
N TRP A 40 -3.85 -5.99 -3.55
CA TRP A 40 -4.46 -5.74 -4.85
C TRP A 40 -5.58 -6.74 -5.16
N VAL A 41 -5.36 -8.03 -4.92
CA VAL A 41 -6.39 -9.07 -5.09
C VAL A 41 -7.55 -8.86 -4.12
N LEU A 42 -7.28 -8.53 -2.85
CA LEU A 42 -8.34 -8.34 -1.84
C LEU A 42 -9.25 -7.15 -2.19
N ILE A 43 -8.68 -6.09 -2.75
CA ILE A 43 -9.44 -4.93 -3.27
C ILE A 43 -10.24 -5.34 -4.51
N SER A 44 -9.66 -6.14 -5.40
CA SER A 44 -10.28 -6.52 -6.68
C SER A 44 -11.36 -7.61 -6.54
N ALA A 45 -11.28 -8.46 -5.51
CA ALA A 45 -12.08 -9.67 -5.37
C ALA A 45 -13.32 -9.50 -4.48
N ASN A 46 -13.71 -8.27 -4.12
CA ASN A 46 -14.90 -8.02 -3.30
C ASN A 46 -16.09 -7.57 -4.18
N PRO A 47 -16.93 -8.51 -4.69
CA PRO A 47 -17.98 -8.21 -5.67
C PRO A 47 -19.20 -7.48 -5.08
N PHE A 48 -19.23 -7.23 -3.77
CA PHE A 48 -20.34 -6.58 -3.07
C PHE A 48 -20.12 -5.10 -2.78
N GLN A 49 -18.98 -4.55 -3.19
CA GLN A 49 -18.82 -3.10 -3.32
C GLN A 49 -19.16 -2.76 -4.77
N THR A 50 -20.15 -1.89 -4.96
CA THR A 50 -20.38 -1.19 -6.23
C THR A 50 -19.05 -0.88 -6.90
N THR A 51 -18.91 -1.22 -8.18
CA THR A 51 -17.69 -1.19 -9.00
C THR A 51 -16.88 0.12 -8.92
N ASN A 52 -17.46 1.19 -8.38
CA ASN A 52 -16.76 2.40 -7.96
C ASN A 52 -16.74 2.52 -6.41
N PRO A 53 -15.57 2.44 -5.75
CA PRO A 53 -15.45 2.59 -4.29
C PRO A 53 -15.81 3.99 -3.78
N PHE A 54 -16.03 4.93 -4.70
CA PHE A 54 -16.40 6.31 -4.42
C PHE A 54 -17.92 6.52 -4.38
N LEU A 55 -18.71 5.54 -4.83
CA LEU A 55 -20.17 5.63 -4.73
C LEU A 55 -20.62 5.45 -3.30
N ARG A 56 -21.46 6.37 -2.84
CA ARG A 56 -22.14 6.33 -1.55
C ARG A 56 -23.63 6.21 -1.77
N GLN A 57 -24.25 5.33 -1.00
CA GLN A 57 -25.69 5.24 -0.93
C GLN A 57 -26.17 5.83 0.40
N THR A 58 -27.19 6.67 0.35
CA THR A 58 -27.78 7.30 1.53
C THR A 58 -29.30 7.28 1.44
N THR A 59 -29.96 7.40 2.59
CA THR A 59 -31.43 7.35 2.71
C THR A 59 -32.02 8.72 3.11
N ILE A 60 -33.34 8.81 3.19
CA ILE A 60 -34.03 10.04 3.60
C ILE A 60 -33.52 10.51 4.96
N GLY A 61 -33.16 11.79 5.04
CA GLY A 61 -32.68 12.47 6.24
C GLY A 61 -31.19 12.32 6.51
N GLN A 62 -30.48 11.54 5.70
CA GLN A 62 -29.03 11.41 5.79
C GLN A 62 -28.33 12.46 4.91
N SER A 63 -27.11 12.83 5.32
CA SER A 63 -26.28 13.80 4.59
C SER A 63 -25.84 13.24 3.23
N VAL A 64 -25.90 14.10 2.22
CA VAL A 64 -25.43 13.88 0.85
C VAL A 64 -24.19 14.73 0.58
N LEU A 65 -24.25 16.03 0.93
CA LEU A 65 -23.22 17.02 0.64
C LEU A 65 -23.14 18.02 1.79
N GLY A 66 -22.08 17.96 2.59
CA GLY A 66 -21.98 18.80 3.80
C GLY A 66 -23.18 18.64 4.72
N ASP A 67 -23.90 19.73 4.98
CA ASP A 67 -25.11 19.75 5.81
C ASP A 67 -26.40 19.40 5.03
N TRP A 68 -26.33 19.29 3.70
CA TRP A 68 -27.46 18.95 2.87
C TRP A 68 -27.85 17.48 3.02
N ARG A 69 -29.15 17.26 3.21
CA ARG A 69 -29.76 15.94 3.42
C ARG A 69 -30.71 15.59 2.29
N TYR A 70 -30.81 14.29 2.01
CA TYR A 70 -31.77 13.79 1.03
C TYR A 70 -33.19 13.78 1.61
N GLY A 71 -34.14 14.37 0.90
CA GLY A 71 -35.56 14.46 1.28
C GLY A 71 -36.46 13.41 0.63
N GLY A 72 -35.91 12.54 -0.22
CA GLY A 72 -36.69 11.60 -1.02
C GLY A 72 -37.11 12.16 -2.38
N SER A 73 -37.83 11.34 -3.14
CA SER A 73 -38.45 11.76 -4.39
C SER A 73 -39.95 12.00 -4.18
N ASP A 74 -40.49 13.08 -4.77
CA ASP A 74 -41.91 13.39 -4.70
C ASP A 74 -42.76 12.52 -5.66
N ALA A 75 -44.08 12.73 -5.65
CA ALA A 75 -44.99 11.98 -6.53
C ALA A 75 -44.75 12.23 -8.03
N THR A 76 -44.06 13.33 -8.38
CA THR A 76 -43.69 13.67 -9.75
C THR A 76 -42.30 13.14 -10.13
N GLY A 77 -41.63 12.46 -9.21
CA GLY A 77 -40.29 11.93 -9.40
C GLY A 77 -39.18 12.97 -9.20
N GLN A 78 -39.46 14.14 -8.64
CA GLN A 78 -38.45 15.16 -8.37
C GLN A 78 -37.73 14.86 -7.06
N MET A 79 -36.40 14.98 -7.08
CA MET A 79 -35.56 14.76 -5.91
C MET A 79 -35.53 16.01 -5.03
N LYS A 80 -35.78 15.84 -3.74
CA LYS A 80 -35.72 16.92 -2.76
C LYS A 80 -34.44 16.83 -1.94
N PHE A 81 -33.80 17.98 -1.73
CA PHE A 81 -32.66 18.16 -0.84
C PHE A 81 -32.97 19.29 0.13
N TYR A 82 -32.45 19.22 1.35
CA TYR A 82 -32.67 20.27 2.34
C TYR A 82 -31.52 20.37 3.32
N ASP A 83 -31.31 21.57 3.84
CA ASP A 83 -30.41 21.84 4.96
C ASP A 83 -31.23 22.41 6.13
N ALA A 84 -30.59 23.10 7.08
CA ALA A 84 -31.28 23.73 8.21
C ALA A 84 -32.10 24.99 7.83
N TYR A 85 -31.85 25.58 6.66
CA TYR A 85 -32.32 26.91 6.27
C TYR A 85 -33.22 26.92 5.03
N GLN A 86 -33.07 25.96 4.13
CA GLN A 86 -33.70 25.93 2.82
C GLN A 86 -33.90 24.50 2.31
N SER A 87 -34.75 24.39 1.28
CA SER A 87 -34.94 23.15 0.53
C SER A 87 -34.90 23.41 -0.96
N VAL A 88 -34.23 22.53 -1.69
CA VAL A 88 -34.08 22.58 -3.14
C VAL A 88 -34.71 21.34 -3.73
N VAL A 89 -35.47 21.52 -4.80
CA VAL A 89 -36.06 20.42 -5.57
C VAL A 89 -35.44 20.43 -6.95
N ILE A 90 -34.93 19.28 -7.38
CA ILE A 90 -34.33 19.10 -8.69
C ILE A 90 -35.08 18.01 -9.47
N PRO A 91 -35.05 18.06 -10.81
CA PRO A 91 -35.63 17.00 -11.63
C PRO A 91 -35.06 15.63 -11.29
N GLY A 92 -35.89 14.57 -11.32
CA GLY A 92 -35.45 13.20 -11.06
C GLY A 92 -34.39 12.68 -12.03
N ASN A 93 -34.32 13.24 -13.23
CA ASN A 93 -33.29 12.92 -14.22
C ASN A 93 -32.02 13.77 -14.09
N ALA A 94 -31.91 14.61 -13.06
CA ALA A 94 -30.70 15.38 -12.81
C ALA A 94 -29.53 14.45 -12.43
N THR A 95 -28.40 14.62 -13.10
CA THR A 95 -27.17 13.84 -12.86
C THR A 95 -26.25 14.49 -11.84
N THR A 96 -26.59 15.69 -11.36
CA THR A 96 -25.70 16.48 -10.50
C THR A 96 -26.52 17.31 -9.54
N PHE A 97 -26.09 17.37 -8.29
CA PHE A 97 -26.58 18.30 -7.29
C PHE A 97 -25.40 19.13 -6.77
N ALA A 98 -25.55 20.45 -6.77
CA ALA A 98 -24.52 21.38 -6.34
C ALA A 98 -25.08 22.37 -5.32
N ALA A 99 -24.38 22.53 -4.20
CA ALA A 99 -24.74 23.43 -3.13
C ALA A 99 -23.49 23.86 -2.36
N ASP A 100 -23.49 25.10 -1.84
CA ASP A 100 -22.40 25.68 -1.04
C ASP A 100 -21.00 25.58 -1.67
N GLY A 101 -20.93 25.68 -3.00
CA GLY A 101 -19.68 25.57 -3.76
C GLY A 101 -19.16 24.13 -3.93
N GLN A 102 -19.83 23.14 -3.35
CA GLN A 102 -19.55 21.72 -3.55
C GLN A 102 -20.58 21.10 -4.51
N PHE A 103 -20.26 19.92 -5.05
CA PHE A 103 -21.21 19.18 -5.88
C PHE A 103 -21.06 17.66 -5.68
N VAL A 104 -22.09 16.93 -6.06
CA VAL A 104 -22.11 15.48 -6.13
C VAL A 104 -22.69 15.04 -7.47
N THR A 105 -22.17 13.95 -8.00
CA THR A 105 -22.71 13.32 -9.19
C THR A 105 -23.70 12.23 -8.76
N ILE A 106 -24.93 12.30 -9.25
CA ILE A 106 -25.99 11.35 -8.94
C ILE A 106 -25.91 10.21 -9.95
N ASP A 107 -25.71 9.00 -9.45
CA ASP A 107 -25.65 7.77 -10.26
C ASP A 107 -27.04 7.15 -10.41
N ALA A 108 -27.76 7.01 -9.29
CA ALA A 108 -29.11 6.47 -9.26
C ALA A 108 -29.90 7.03 -8.08
N HIS A 109 -31.22 7.05 -8.19
CA HIS A 109 -32.09 7.40 -7.08
C HIS A 109 -33.36 6.55 -7.09
N THR A 110 -33.96 6.44 -5.91
CA THR A 110 -35.28 5.86 -5.66
C THR A 110 -36.07 6.84 -4.78
N PRO A 111 -37.37 6.59 -4.52
CA PRO A 111 -38.14 7.45 -3.62
C PRO A 111 -37.54 7.61 -2.22
N THR A 112 -36.74 6.65 -1.76
CA THR A 112 -36.20 6.62 -0.38
C THR A 112 -34.69 6.61 -0.30
N THR A 113 -33.99 6.36 -1.40
CA THR A 113 -32.52 6.24 -1.42
C THR A 113 -31.92 7.01 -2.58
N ILE A 114 -30.68 7.47 -2.42
CA ILE A 114 -29.88 8.04 -3.49
C ILE A 114 -28.48 7.46 -3.46
N THR A 115 -27.96 7.16 -4.64
CA THR A 115 -26.59 6.71 -4.89
C THR A 115 -25.86 7.82 -5.62
N PHE A 116 -24.77 8.29 -5.04
CA PHE A 116 -24.03 9.43 -5.56
C PHE A 116 -22.53 9.27 -5.34
N GLU A 117 -21.76 9.94 -6.18
CA GLU A 117 -20.33 10.10 -6.04
C GLU A 117 -20.07 11.52 -5.51
N PRO A 118 -19.51 11.66 -4.29
CA PRO A 118 -19.09 12.96 -3.81
C PRO A 118 -17.94 13.44 -4.69
N SER A 119 -17.97 14.72 -5.07
CA SER A 119 -16.82 15.31 -5.76
C SER A 119 -15.65 15.32 -4.82
N TYR A 120 -14.72 14.39 -5.04
CA TYR A 120 -13.44 14.38 -4.36
C TYR A 120 -12.72 15.66 -4.76
N GLU A 121 -12.78 16.68 -3.92
CA GLU A 121 -11.81 17.77 -3.91
C GLU A 121 -10.44 17.20 -3.51
N SER A 122 -9.84 16.28 -4.28
CA SER A 122 -8.43 15.87 -4.19
C SER A 122 -7.84 15.45 -2.82
N GLU A 123 -8.62 15.38 -1.73
CA GLU A 123 -8.02 15.40 -0.38
C GLU A 123 -7.60 14.03 0.14
N THR A 124 -7.96 12.91 -0.51
CA THR A 124 -7.81 11.59 0.12
C THR A 124 -6.87 10.62 -0.59
N ILE A 125 -5.87 11.16 -1.29
CA ILE A 125 -4.53 10.56 -1.27
C ILE A 125 -3.60 11.63 -0.73
N GLY A 126 -3.80 11.98 0.54
CA GLY A 126 -3.03 13.02 1.19
C GLY A 126 -1.52 12.74 1.11
N PRO A 127 -0.67 13.78 1.23
CA PRO A 127 0.79 13.65 1.22
C PRO A 127 1.31 12.60 2.21
N THR A 128 0.51 12.23 3.21
CA THR A 128 0.72 11.13 4.15
C THR A 128 1.01 9.78 3.47
N VAL A 129 0.31 9.41 2.39
CA VAL A 129 0.56 8.13 1.69
C VAL A 129 1.93 8.15 1.01
N PHE A 130 2.29 9.27 0.38
CA PHE A 130 3.62 9.48 -0.22
C PHE A 130 4.72 9.55 0.85
N LEU A 131 4.43 10.11 2.02
CA LEU A 131 5.33 10.09 3.18
C LEU A 131 5.59 8.67 3.69
N TRP A 132 4.55 7.84 3.84
CA TRP A 132 4.74 6.45 4.25
C TRP A 132 5.52 5.64 3.20
N MET A 133 5.17 5.78 1.92
CA MET A 133 5.89 5.13 0.81
C MET A 133 7.38 5.53 0.79
N SER A 134 7.68 6.83 0.90
CA SER A 134 9.06 7.31 0.93
C SER A 134 9.81 6.85 2.18
N LEU A 135 9.15 6.77 3.34
CA LEU A 135 9.73 6.23 4.57
C LEU A 135 10.12 4.74 4.41
N PHE A 136 9.24 3.92 3.81
CA PHE A 136 9.52 2.50 3.56
C PHE A 136 10.69 2.30 2.59
N VAL A 137 10.74 3.10 1.52
CA VAL A 137 11.87 3.08 0.55
C VAL A 137 13.17 3.49 1.24
N ALA A 138 13.16 4.57 2.01
CA ALA A 138 14.33 5.04 2.76
C ALA A 138 14.82 4.00 3.77
N ALA A 139 13.91 3.38 4.52
CA ALA A 139 14.23 2.31 5.48
C ALA A 139 14.89 1.11 4.78
N GLY A 140 14.38 0.70 3.60
CA GLY A 140 14.96 -0.35 2.78
C GLY A 140 16.40 -0.05 2.33
N ILE A 141 16.66 1.18 1.87
CA ILE A 141 18.00 1.62 1.44
C ILE A 141 18.98 1.62 2.62
N VAL A 142 18.56 2.16 3.78
CA VAL A 142 19.39 2.20 4.99
C VAL A 142 19.73 0.79 5.48
N ALA A 143 18.75 -0.12 5.54
CA ALA A 143 18.96 -1.51 5.93
C ALA A 143 19.96 -2.22 5.00
N PHE A 144 19.87 -1.97 3.68
CA PHE A 144 20.80 -2.52 2.69
C PHE A 144 22.24 -2.00 2.90
N HIS A 145 22.41 -0.70 3.16
CA HIS A 145 23.74 -0.11 3.40
C HIS A 145 24.36 -0.52 4.73
N GLN A 146 23.59 -0.64 5.81
CA GLN A 146 24.12 -1.09 7.10
C GLN A 146 24.56 -2.57 7.04
N GLY A 147 23.79 -3.41 6.36
CA GLY A 147 24.13 -4.82 6.13
C GLY A 147 25.43 -5.01 5.33
N SER A 148 25.79 -4.05 4.45
CA SER A 148 27.05 -4.11 3.69
C SER A 148 28.27 -3.71 4.53
N LYS A 149 28.15 -2.69 5.40
CA LYS A 149 29.24 -2.23 6.29
C LYS A 149 29.66 -3.28 7.33
N GLN A 150 28.71 -3.99 7.93
CA GLN A 150 29.03 -5.04 8.92
C GLN A 150 29.79 -6.22 8.30
N ARG A 151 29.55 -6.53 7.02
CA ARG A 151 30.28 -7.59 6.28
C ARG A 151 31.75 -7.24 6.03
N GLY A 152 32.08 -5.95 5.93
CA GLY A 152 33.47 -5.49 5.78
C GLY A 152 34.30 -5.68 7.06
N ARG A 153 33.72 -5.39 8.22
CA ARG A 153 34.42 -5.49 9.52
C ARG A 153 34.77 -6.94 9.90
N GLN A 154 33.89 -7.91 9.63
CA GLN A 154 34.18 -9.32 9.97
C GLN A 154 35.34 -9.93 9.17
N ARG A 155 35.62 -9.43 7.95
CA ARG A 155 36.77 -9.91 7.16
C ARG A 155 38.12 -9.46 7.71
N PHE A 156 38.18 -8.34 8.43
CA PHE A 156 39.45 -7.82 8.96
C PHE A 156 39.87 -8.50 10.26
N VAL A 157 38.93 -8.87 11.13
CA VAL A 157 39.23 -9.50 12.43
C VAL A 157 39.76 -10.94 12.27
N GLY A 158 39.33 -11.67 11.24
CA GLY A 158 39.82 -13.03 10.97
C GLY A 158 41.27 -13.11 10.45
N ARG A 159 41.80 -12.03 9.87
CA ARG A 159 43.13 -12.05 9.23
C ARG A 159 44.29 -11.83 10.20
N ARG A 160 44.05 -11.24 11.38
CA ARG A 160 45.10 -10.97 12.39
C ARG A 160 45.44 -12.15 13.30
N LYS A 161 44.59 -13.17 13.41
CA LYS A 161 44.85 -14.34 14.30
C LYS A 161 45.76 -15.42 13.70
N GLY A 162 46.11 -15.32 12.41
CA GLY A 162 46.91 -16.33 11.71
C GLY A 162 48.44 -16.13 11.75
N LEU A 163 48.94 -15.04 12.34
CA LEU A 163 50.37 -14.66 12.23
C LEU A 163 51.21 -14.90 13.50
N ARG A 164 50.70 -15.60 14.52
CA ARG A 164 51.37 -15.75 15.83
C ARG A 164 51.88 -17.15 16.20
N PHE A 165 52.00 -18.08 15.26
CA PHE A 165 52.63 -19.38 15.55
C PHE A 165 53.68 -19.76 14.50
N ARG A 166 54.88 -19.19 14.67
CA ARG A 166 56.14 -19.73 14.18
C ARG A 166 57.26 -19.19 15.07
N LYS A 167 57.53 -19.89 16.16
CA LYS A 167 58.82 -19.94 16.85
C LYS A 167 59.04 -21.39 17.23
#